data_AF-A0A498HPV7-F1
#
_entry.id   AF-A0A498HPV7-F1
#
_cell.length_a   1.000
_cell.length_b   1.000
_cell.length_c   1.000
_cell.angle_alpha   90.00
_cell.angle_beta   90.00
_cell.angle_gamma   90.00
#
_symmetry.space_group_name_H-M   'P 1'
#
loop_
_entity.id
_entity.type
_entity.pdbx_description
1 polymer ?
#
loop_
_entity_poly.entity_id
_entity_poly.type
_entity_poly.pdbx_seq_one_letter_code
_entity_poly.pdbx_strand_id
1 'polypeptide(L)'
;MPDLYAEDFTIPALVLPMAKGSLIKEYATRANTTKVKTLTLVHTNLGTKPAPEVASFSSRGPDPITPSILKPDILAPGVDAVHREWSPAAIRSVIMTTAYNLDNTRTTIKDQRDGLAATPLQFGAGHINPNRAMNPGLIYDMDVQDYIEFLCGLGYTTKQMSAVIRRNQWSCRQQPTELNYPSFIAIFNSTGNSPKAKNFTRVVTNVGDDASSYFAFLEVPKGMKIAVEPST
;
A
#
# COMPACT_ATOMS: atom_id res chain seq x y z
N MET A 1 -4.74 20.40 -12.25
CA MET A 1 -3.40 20.92 -12.60
C MET A 1 -2.42 19.78 -12.39
N PRO A 2 -1.35 19.64 -13.19
CA PRO A 2 -0.28 18.72 -12.85
C PRO A 2 0.32 19.13 -11.49
N ASP A 3 0.69 18.12 -10.69
CA ASP A 3 1.42 18.35 -9.45
C ASP A 3 2.81 18.91 -9.80
N LEU A 4 3.15 20.07 -9.25
CA LEU A 4 4.44 20.74 -9.45
C LEU A 4 5.34 20.42 -8.27
N TYR A 5 6.50 19.81 -8.51
CA TYR A 5 7.47 19.47 -7.47
C TYR A 5 8.56 20.52 -7.36
N ALA A 6 9.19 20.62 -6.19
CA ALA A 6 10.31 21.55 -5.98
C ALA A 6 11.47 21.30 -6.98
N GLU A 7 11.59 20.06 -7.45
CA GLU A 7 12.63 19.57 -8.37
C GLU A 7 12.39 20.02 -9.82
N ASP A 8 11.15 20.36 -10.18
CA ASP A 8 10.76 20.78 -11.54
C ASP A 8 11.18 22.23 -11.83
N PHE A 9 11.66 22.97 -10.83
CA PHE A 9 11.98 24.39 -10.94
C PHE A 9 13.48 24.62 -11.11
N THR A 10 13.89 25.00 -12.33
CA THR A 10 15.26 25.44 -12.65
C THR A 10 15.52 26.91 -12.32
N ILE A 11 14.47 27.65 -11.93
CA ILE A 11 14.51 29.03 -11.46
C ILE A 11 13.83 29.12 -10.10
N PRO A 12 14.19 30.10 -9.23
CA PRO A 12 13.49 30.28 -7.96
C PRO A 12 11.98 30.48 -8.18
N ALA A 13 11.19 29.51 -7.71
CA ALA A 13 9.74 29.50 -7.86
C ALA A 13 9.05 29.14 -6.54
N LEU A 14 7.82 29.60 -6.38
CA LEU A 14 7.00 29.35 -5.20
C LEU A 14 5.63 28.83 -5.66
N VAL A 15 5.32 27.58 -5.33
CA VAL A 15 3.98 27.01 -5.55
C VAL A 15 3.11 27.36 -4.36
N LEU A 16 1.95 27.96 -4.63
CA LEU A 16 1.01 28.41 -3.61
C LEU A 16 -0.34 27.71 -3.78
N PRO A 17 -1.04 27.38 -2.68
CA PRO A 17 -2.43 26.99 -2.74
C PRO A 17 -3.27 28.08 -3.43
N MET A 18 -4.28 27.68 -4.19
CA MET A 18 -5.17 28.58 -4.94
C MET A 18 -5.73 29.73 -4.07
N ALA A 19 -6.07 29.44 -2.80
CA ALA A 19 -6.58 30.43 -1.86
C ALA A 19 -5.57 31.54 -1.49
N LYS A 20 -4.27 31.26 -1.53
CA LYS A 20 -3.21 32.28 -1.35
C LYS A 20 -2.90 32.98 -2.67
N GLY A 21 -2.95 32.24 -3.78
CA GLY A 21 -2.77 32.81 -5.12
C GLY A 21 -3.79 33.89 -5.47
N SER A 22 -5.06 33.73 -5.08
CA SER A 22 -6.09 34.75 -5.29
C SER A 22 -5.79 36.07 -4.59
N LEU A 23 -5.29 36.02 -3.35
CA LEU A 23 -4.90 37.20 -2.57
C LEU A 23 -3.73 37.94 -3.21
N ILE A 24 -2.74 37.22 -3.73
CA ILE A 24 -1.60 37.83 -4.44
C ILE A 24 -2.06 38.46 -5.75
N LYS A 25 -2.95 37.78 -6.50
CA LYS A 25 -3.53 38.34 -7.72
C LYS A 25 -4.31 39.63 -7.45
N GLU A 26 -5.10 39.68 -6.37
CA GLU A 26 -5.83 40.88 -5.95
C GLU A 26 -4.87 42.01 -5.56
N TYR A 27 -3.84 41.72 -4.78
CA TYR A 27 -2.80 42.69 -4.42
C TYR A 27 -2.08 43.24 -5.67
N ALA A 28 -1.73 42.36 -6.61
CA ALA A 28 -1.00 42.72 -7.81
C ALA A 28 -1.80 43.61 -8.77
N THR A 29 -3.12 43.46 -8.77
CA THR A 29 -4.03 44.21 -9.67
C THR A 29 -4.52 45.52 -9.08
N ARG A 30 -4.48 45.71 -7.75
CA ARG A 30 -4.89 46.95 -7.08
C ARG A 30 -3.82 48.05 -7.01
N ALA A 31 -2.54 47.69 -7.09
CA ALA A 31 -1.45 48.63 -6.83
C ALA A 31 -0.85 49.18 -8.13
N ASN A 32 -0.73 50.51 -8.24
CA ASN A 32 -0.07 51.19 -9.38
C ASN A 32 1.43 50.89 -9.48
N THR A 33 2.07 50.50 -8.37
CA THR A 33 3.46 50.00 -8.30
C THR A 33 3.52 48.87 -7.27
N THR A 34 3.54 47.63 -7.74
CA THR A 34 3.65 46.43 -6.91
C THR A 34 5.11 46.19 -6.52
N LYS A 35 5.46 46.46 -5.26
CA LYS A 35 6.78 46.09 -4.72
C LYS A 35 6.66 44.78 -3.95
N VAL A 36 7.45 43.78 -4.34
CA VAL A 36 7.65 42.58 -3.53
C VAL A 36 8.33 43.00 -2.23
N LYS A 37 7.64 42.88 -1.09
CA LYS A 37 8.18 43.29 0.21
C LYS A 37 9.39 42.45 0.61
N THR A 38 9.24 41.12 0.61
CA THR A 38 10.30 40.18 0.97
C THR A 38 9.92 38.79 0.45
N LEU A 39 10.87 38.06 -0.13
CA LEU A 39 10.75 36.63 -0.41
C LEU A 39 11.84 35.93 0.40
N THR A 40 11.44 35.18 1.43
CA THR A 40 12.38 34.42 2.27
C THR A 40 12.23 32.95 1.91
N LEU A 41 13.33 32.34 1.46
CA LEU A 41 13.42 30.89 1.33
C LEU A 41 13.64 30.31 2.73
N VAL A 42 12.63 29.64 3.26
CA VAL A 42 12.72 28.94 4.54
C VAL A 42 13.23 27.52 4.31
N HIS A 43 14.00 27.00 5.27
CA HIS A 43 14.36 25.58 5.32
C HIS A 43 13.10 24.71 5.45
N THR A 44 13.22 23.43 5.14
CA THR A 44 12.14 22.43 5.25
C THR A 44 11.40 22.55 6.58
N ASN A 45 10.10 22.84 6.51
CA ASN A 45 9.24 22.88 7.70
C ASN A 45 8.76 21.47 8.01
N LEU A 46 9.07 20.97 9.21
CA LEU A 46 8.58 19.69 9.73
C LEU A 46 7.28 19.87 10.51
N GLY A 47 6.52 18.78 10.70
CA GLY A 47 5.30 18.78 11.52
C GLY A 47 4.02 19.18 10.78
N THR A 48 3.99 18.98 9.47
CA THR A 48 2.76 19.15 8.66
C THR A 48 1.65 18.21 9.13
N LYS A 49 0.40 18.65 8.96
CA LYS A 49 -0.79 17.88 9.32
C LYS A 49 -1.85 18.01 8.20
N PRO A 50 -2.49 16.91 7.79
CA PRO A 50 -2.23 15.53 8.22
C PRO A 50 -0.92 14.99 7.62
N ALA A 51 -0.27 14.06 8.31
CA ALA A 51 0.85 13.29 7.75
C ALA A 51 0.87 11.89 8.36
N PRO A 52 1.11 10.83 7.58
CA PRO A 52 1.33 10.81 6.13
C PRO A 52 0.02 10.98 5.33
N GLU A 53 0.14 11.30 4.04
CA GLU A 53 -0.96 11.33 3.07
C GLU A 53 -0.61 10.49 1.84
N VAL A 54 -1.60 9.88 1.19
CA VAL A 54 -1.38 9.22 -0.11
C VAL A 54 -1.19 10.30 -1.17
N ALA A 55 -0.01 10.32 -1.76
CA ALA A 55 0.32 11.29 -2.80
C ALA A 55 -0.65 11.20 -3.97
N SER A 56 -1.05 12.36 -4.49
CA SER A 56 -1.97 12.46 -5.61
C SER A 56 -1.54 11.60 -6.79
N PHE A 57 -0.27 11.60 -7.17
CA PHE A 57 0.26 10.84 -8.32
C PHE A 57 0.42 9.33 -8.08
N SER A 58 0.26 8.83 -6.85
CA SER A 58 0.43 7.40 -6.56
C SER A 58 -0.55 6.53 -7.36
N SER A 59 -0.05 5.46 -7.98
CA SER A 59 -0.90 4.48 -8.67
C SER A 59 -1.82 3.77 -7.67
N ARG A 60 -3.03 3.45 -8.11
CA ARG A 60 -4.08 2.84 -7.27
C ARG A 60 -4.48 1.50 -7.85
N GLY A 61 -4.82 0.55 -6.98
CA GLY A 61 -5.28 -0.78 -7.41
C GLY A 61 -6.75 -0.82 -7.86
N PRO A 62 -7.26 -2.01 -8.18
CA PRO A 62 -6.58 -3.31 -8.13
C PRO A 62 -5.57 -3.50 -9.27
N ASP A 63 -4.64 -4.45 -9.11
CA ASP A 63 -3.72 -4.84 -10.19
C ASP A 63 -4.50 -5.40 -11.39
N PRO A 64 -4.36 -4.85 -12.61
CA PRO A 64 -5.06 -5.36 -13.78
C PRO A 64 -4.62 -6.77 -14.20
N ILE A 65 -3.43 -7.23 -13.78
CA ILE A 65 -2.91 -8.56 -14.14
C ILE A 65 -3.38 -9.60 -13.13
N THR A 66 -3.21 -9.33 -11.84
CA THR A 66 -3.61 -10.23 -10.75
C THR A 66 -4.55 -9.53 -9.75
N PRO A 67 -5.82 -9.30 -10.13
CA PRO A 67 -6.78 -8.58 -9.27
C PRO A 67 -7.11 -9.32 -7.96
N SER A 68 -6.74 -10.60 -7.85
CA SER A 68 -6.84 -11.42 -6.64
C SER A 68 -5.79 -11.09 -5.57
N ILE A 69 -4.79 -10.24 -5.87
CA ILE A 69 -3.78 -9.76 -4.93
C ILE A 69 -3.98 -8.25 -4.74
N LEU A 70 -4.12 -7.81 -3.49
CA LEU A 70 -4.28 -6.39 -3.18
C LEU A 70 -3.01 -5.62 -3.54
N LYS A 71 -3.17 -4.52 -4.27
CA LYS A 71 -2.10 -3.56 -4.57
C LYS A 71 -2.59 -2.13 -4.39
N PRO A 72 -1.73 -1.17 -3.97
CA PRO A 72 -0.32 -1.35 -3.57
C PRO A 72 -0.19 -2.11 -2.25
N ASP A 73 1.03 -2.56 -1.91
CA ASP A 73 1.27 -3.34 -0.67
C ASP A 73 1.37 -2.46 0.58
N ILE A 74 2.07 -1.33 0.47
CA ILE A 74 2.50 -0.50 1.61
C ILE A 74 2.62 0.96 1.16
N LEU A 75 2.46 1.90 2.10
CA LEU A 75 2.87 3.29 1.98
C LEU A 75 4.20 3.50 2.72
N ALA A 76 5.22 4.04 2.04
CA ALA A 76 6.52 4.29 2.66
C ALA A 76 7.23 5.52 2.07
N PRO A 77 7.91 6.33 2.89
CA PRO A 77 9.03 7.16 2.45
C PRO A 77 10.27 6.25 2.37
N GLY A 78 11.00 6.20 1.24
CA GLY A 78 12.01 5.16 0.92
C GLY A 78 12.84 4.64 2.11
N VAL A 79 12.90 3.31 2.30
CA VAL A 79 13.54 2.63 3.45
C VAL A 79 14.39 1.42 3.02
N ASP A 80 15.55 1.24 3.69
CA ASP A 80 16.48 0.10 3.66
C ASP A 80 16.12 -1.03 4.65
N ALA A 81 16.41 -2.29 4.32
CA ALA A 81 16.04 -3.48 5.12
C ALA A 81 17.23 -4.13 5.88
N VAL A 82 16.98 -4.61 7.11
CA VAL A 82 18.03 -5.05 8.08
C VAL A 82 18.10 -6.58 8.31
N HIS A 83 17.11 -7.37 7.86
CA HIS A 83 17.10 -8.83 8.05
C HIS A 83 17.53 -9.57 6.77
N ARG A 84 18.78 -10.04 6.72
CA ARG A 84 19.37 -10.70 5.52
C ARG A 84 18.97 -12.17 5.34
N GLU A 85 18.52 -12.83 6.39
CA GLU A 85 18.18 -14.27 6.41
C GLU A 85 16.72 -14.54 6.00
N TRP A 86 15.87 -13.52 6.04
CA TRP A 86 14.45 -13.66 5.76
C TRP A 86 14.17 -13.75 4.27
N SER A 87 13.18 -14.56 3.90
CA SER A 87 12.69 -14.60 2.53
C SER A 87 12.15 -13.21 2.13
N PRO A 88 12.19 -12.85 0.84
CA PRO A 88 11.55 -11.61 0.37
C PRO A 88 10.06 -11.50 0.75
N ALA A 89 9.37 -12.64 0.88
CA ALA A 89 7.98 -12.67 1.31
C ALA A 89 7.81 -12.42 2.81
N ALA A 90 8.67 -12.99 3.65
CA ALA A 90 8.71 -12.71 5.08
C ALA A 90 8.96 -11.22 5.34
N ILE A 91 9.93 -10.61 4.65
CA ILE A 91 10.20 -9.17 4.76
C ILE A 91 8.96 -8.35 4.36
N ARG A 92 8.31 -8.71 3.25
CA ARG A 92 7.05 -8.06 2.84
C ARG A 92 5.96 -8.21 3.90
N SER A 93 5.80 -9.42 4.43
CA SER A 93 4.82 -9.72 5.47
C SER A 93 5.00 -8.80 6.65
N VAL A 94 6.20 -8.68 7.21
CA VAL A 94 6.41 -7.86 8.42
C VAL A 94 6.16 -6.40 8.18
N ILE A 95 6.54 -5.89 7.00
CA ILE A 95 6.35 -4.49 6.66
C ILE A 95 4.85 -4.19 6.57
N MET A 96 4.06 -5.11 6.00
CA MET A 96 2.62 -4.96 5.85
C MET A 96 1.86 -5.16 7.17
N THR A 97 2.09 -6.27 7.89
CA THR A 97 1.31 -6.60 9.09
C THR A 97 1.57 -5.66 10.26
N THR A 98 2.71 -4.97 10.27
CA THR A 98 3.08 -4.00 11.32
C THR A 98 2.84 -2.54 10.94
N ALA A 99 2.35 -2.29 9.72
CA ALA A 99 1.98 -0.97 9.24
C ALA A 99 0.84 -0.36 10.07
N TYR A 100 0.71 0.96 10.02
CA TYR A 100 -0.38 1.69 10.65
C TYR A 100 -1.20 2.47 9.62
N ASN A 101 -2.50 2.56 9.85
CA ASN A 101 -3.47 3.20 8.95
C ASN A 101 -3.94 4.58 9.44
N LEU A 102 -3.34 5.12 10.51
CA LEU A 102 -3.70 6.40 11.10
C LEU A 102 -2.64 7.48 10.84
N ASP A 103 -3.06 8.70 10.55
CA ASP A 103 -2.20 9.87 10.46
C ASP A 103 -1.83 10.45 11.83
N ASN A 104 -1.00 11.49 11.84
CA ASN A 104 -0.61 12.24 13.04
C ASN A 104 -1.74 13.06 13.69
N THR A 105 -2.95 13.00 13.14
CA THR A 105 -4.20 13.51 13.74
C THR A 105 -5.04 12.39 14.38
N ARG A 106 -4.56 11.15 14.33
CA ARG A 106 -5.25 9.92 14.79
C ARG A 106 -6.51 9.61 14.00
N THR A 107 -6.58 10.04 12.74
CA THR A 107 -7.65 9.68 11.80
C THR A 107 -7.09 8.81 10.69
N THR A 108 -7.95 8.09 9.96
CA THR A 108 -7.52 7.31 8.80
C THR A 108 -6.74 8.17 7.82
N ILE A 109 -5.62 7.63 7.30
CA ILE A 109 -4.80 8.28 6.27
C ILE A 109 -5.71 8.76 5.13
N LYS A 110 -5.46 9.98 4.65
CA LYS A 110 -6.29 10.63 3.62
C LYS A 110 -5.65 10.58 2.24
N ASP A 111 -6.48 10.65 1.21
CA ASP A 111 -6.03 10.89 -0.16
C ASP A 111 -5.87 12.40 -0.40
N GLN A 112 -4.71 12.81 -0.88
CA GLN A 112 -4.41 14.22 -1.11
C GLN A 112 -5.31 14.85 -2.19
N ARG A 113 -5.89 14.05 -3.10
CA ARG A 113 -6.72 14.54 -4.21
C ARG A 113 -8.07 15.08 -3.75
N ASP A 114 -8.73 14.41 -2.81
CA ASP A 114 -10.10 14.72 -2.37
C ASP A 114 -10.22 15.02 -0.88
N GLY A 115 -9.16 14.76 -0.09
CA GLY A 115 -9.15 14.96 1.36
C GLY A 115 -10.01 13.96 2.14
N LEU A 116 -10.49 12.90 1.50
CA LEU A 116 -11.30 11.84 2.11
C LEU A 116 -10.41 10.74 2.69
N ALA A 117 -10.98 9.93 3.58
CA ALA A 117 -10.31 8.75 4.11
C ALA A 117 -9.95 7.79 2.96
N ALA A 118 -8.66 7.47 2.85
CA ALA A 118 -8.16 6.55 1.86
C ALA A 118 -8.52 5.10 2.22
N THR A 119 -8.52 4.25 1.21
CA THR A 119 -8.85 2.83 1.28
C THR A 119 -7.58 1.98 1.14
N PRO A 120 -7.66 0.67 1.45
CA PRO A 120 -6.55 -0.25 1.19
C PRO A 120 -6.12 -0.31 -0.30
N LEU A 121 -7.00 0.07 -1.25
CA LEU A 121 -6.62 0.19 -2.67
C LEU A 121 -5.73 1.41 -2.98
N GLN A 122 -5.58 2.32 -2.02
CA GLN A 122 -4.75 3.53 -2.10
C GLN A 122 -3.46 3.42 -1.26
N PHE A 123 -3.52 2.89 -0.04
CA PHE A 123 -2.35 2.79 0.86
C PHE A 123 -1.89 1.36 1.18
N GLY A 124 -2.56 0.33 0.65
CA GLY A 124 -2.26 -1.06 0.99
C GLY A 124 -2.55 -1.38 2.45
N ALA A 125 -1.54 -1.90 3.16
CA ALA A 125 -1.63 -2.16 4.60
C ALA A 125 -1.54 -0.90 5.47
N GLY A 126 -1.07 0.23 4.91
CA GLY A 126 -0.88 1.49 5.62
C GLY A 126 0.56 1.99 5.53
N HIS A 127 0.91 2.93 6.40
CA HIS A 127 2.25 3.47 6.48
C HIS A 127 3.20 2.57 7.28
N ILE A 128 4.41 2.39 6.75
CA ILE A 128 5.44 1.54 7.36
C ILE A 128 5.76 1.95 8.82
N ASN A 129 5.96 0.95 9.67
CA ASN A 129 6.50 1.10 11.02
C ASN A 129 7.76 0.22 11.19
N PRO A 130 8.97 0.77 10.91
CA PRO A 130 10.20 -0.02 10.95
C PRO A 130 10.46 -0.65 12.31
N ASN A 131 10.17 0.07 13.41
CA ASN A 131 10.41 -0.43 14.76
C ASN A 131 9.52 -1.62 15.11
N ARG A 132 8.26 -1.63 14.66
CA ARG A 132 7.38 -2.79 14.84
C ARG A 132 7.74 -3.94 13.90
N ALA A 133 8.19 -3.62 12.67
CA ALA A 133 8.60 -4.64 11.69
C ALA A 133 9.78 -5.50 12.16
N MET A 134 10.60 -4.99 13.09
CA MET A 134 11.70 -5.76 13.70
C MET A 134 11.22 -6.98 14.50
N ASN A 135 10.03 -6.90 15.12
CA ASN A 135 9.47 -7.95 15.98
C ASN A 135 7.97 -8.14 15.66
N PRO A 136 7.65 -8.80 14.54
CA PRO A 136 6.29 -8.91 14.02
C PRO A 136 5.41 -9.95 14.74
N GLY A 137 6.02 -10.87 15.50
CA GLY A 137 5.37 -12.05 16.07
C GLY A 137 5.03 -13.10 15.02
N LEU A 138 4.16 -12.78 14.06
CA LEU A 138 3.72 -13.70 13.00
C LEU A 138 4.09 -13.18 11.60
N ILE A 139 4.42 -14.10 10.70
CA ILE A 139 4.67 -13.81 9.28
C ILE A 139 3.86 -14.71 8.34
N TYR A 140 3.50 -14.14 7.19
CA TYR A 140 3.01 -14.85 6.01
C TYR A 140 4.21 -15.11 5.09
N ASP A 141 4.83 -16.27 5.27
CA ASP A 141 5.97 -16.66 4.45
C ASP A 141 5.54 -17.45 3.20
N MET A 142 6.37 -17.42 2.18
CA MET A 142 6.26 -18.22 0.96
C MET A 142 7.60 -18.33 0.26
N ASP A 143 7.79 -19.44 -0.44
CA ASP A 143 8.98 -19.73 -1.21
C ASP A 143 8.73 -19.51 -2.73
N VAL A 144 9.79 -19.56 -3.52
CA VAL A 144 9.76 -19.46 -4.98
C VAL A 144 8.83 -20.53 -5.58
N GLN A 145 8.76 -21.72 -4.98
CA GLN A 145 7.88 -22.77 -5.47
C GLN A 145 6.40 -22.38 -5.35
N ASP A 146 5.98 -21.65 -4.32
CA ASP A 146 4.59 -21.19 -4.17
C ASP A 146 4.20 -20.23 -5.31
N TYR A 147 5.11 -19.34 -5.70
CA TYR A 147 4.91 -18.46 -6.88
C TYR A 147 4.78 -19.26 -8.17
N ILE A 148 5.61 -20.31 -8.35
CA ILE A 148 5.52 -21.18 -9.53
C ILE A 148 4.16 -21.89 -9.57
N GLU A 149 3.73 -22.47 -8.45
CA GLU A 149 2.45 -23.17 -8.39
C GLU A 149 1.26 -22.22 -8.61
N PHE A 150 1.34 -21.00 -8.09
CA PHE A 150 0.36 -19.95 -8.35
C PHE A 150 0.28 -19.59 -9.84
N LEU A 151 1.42 -19.40 -10.51
CA LEU A 151 1.43 -19.15 -11.96
C LEU A 151 0.83 -20.33 -12.74
N CYS A 152 1.06 -21.57 -12.28
CA CYS A 152 0.39 -22.74 -12.85
C CYS A 152 -1.13 -22.67 -12.65
N GLY A 153 -1.60 -22.30 -11.46
CA GLY A 153 -3.03 -22.14 -11.15
C GLY A 153 -3.72 -21.01 -11.92
N LEU A 154 -2.97 -19.99 -12.35
CA LEU A 154 -3.44 -18.95 -13.26
C LEU A 154 -3.53 -19.40 -14.73
N GLY A 155 -3.07 -20.61 -15.06
CA GLY A 155 -3.15 -21.16 -16.42
C GLY A 155 -2.09 -20.61 -17.38
N TYR A 156 -0.93 -20.18 -16.87
CA TYR A 156 0.17 -19.70 -17.72
C TYR A 156 0.66 -20.82 -18.64
N THR A 157 0.86 -20.50 -19.92
CA THR A 157 1.40 -21.42 -20.92
C THR A 157 2.87 -21.72 -20.66
N THR A 158 3.37 -22.83 -21.21
CA THR A 158 4.79 -23.21 -21.09
C THR A 158 5.75 -22.12 -21.56
N LYS A 159 5.42 -21.42 -22.67
CA LYS A 159 6.23 -20.30 -23.17
C LYS A 159 6.27 -19.12 -22.19
N GLN A 160 5.12 -18.77 -21.61
CA GLN A 160 5.04 -17.69 -20.62
C GLN A 160 5.80 -18.07 -19.35
N MET A 161 5.62 -19.29 -18.86
CA MET A 161 6.33 -19.82 -17.70
C MET A 161 7.86 -19.80 -17.90
N SER A 162 8.35 -20.30 -19.04
CA SER A 162 9.78 -20.26 -19.36
C SER A 162 10.33 -18.83 -19.42
N ALA A 163 9.55 -17.87 -19.92
CA ALA A 163 9.97 -16.47 -19.98
C ALA A 163 10.03 -15.83 -18.57
N VAL A 164 9.07 -16.13 -17.70
CA VAL A 164 8.97 -15.55 -16.35
C VAL A 164 9.98 -16.19 -15.40
N ILE A 165 10.00 -17.52 -15.31
CA ILE A 165 10.85 -18.27 -14.37
C ILE A 165 12.30 -18.32 -14.85
N ARG A 166 12.53 -18.09 -16.15
CA ARG A 166 13.84 -18.22 -16.82
C ARG A 166 14.44 -19.62 -16.65
N ARG A 167 13.58 -20.64 -16.64
CA ARG A 167 13.92 -22.08 -16.55
C ARG A 167 13.11 -22.87 -17.57
N ASN A 168 13.58 -24.07 -17.90
CA ASN A 168 12.91 -24.96 -18.86
C ASN A 168 12.16 -26.12 -18.17
N GLN A 169 12.29 -26.24 -16.85
CA GLN A 169 11.65 -27.28 -16.06
C GLN A 169 11.16 -26.69 -14.74
N TRP A 170 9.94 -27.07 -14.33
CA TRP A 170 9.30 -26.70 -13.08
C TRP A 170 8.22 -27.74 -12.72
N SER A 171 7.72 -27.72 -11.49
CA SER A 171 6.66 -28.61 -11.01
C SER A 171 5.41 -27.81 -10.69
N CYS A 172 4.24 -28.31 -11.11
CA CYS A 172 2.93 -27.73 -10.82
C CYS A 172 2.08 -28.76 -10.06
N ARG A 173 2.21 -28.87 -8.74
CA ARG A 173 1.53 -29.91 -7.96
C ARG A 173 0.14 -29.50 -7.47
N GLN A 174 0.02 -28.32 -6.82
CA GLN A 174 -1.24 -27.92 -6.18
C GLN A 174 -2.04 -26.89 -6.99
N GLN A 175 -1.39 -26.18 -7.92
CA GLN A 175 -2.01 -25.17 -8.82
C GLN A 175 -2.98 -24.20 -8.10
N PRO A 176 -2.58 -23.60 -6.95
CA PRO A 176 -3.46 -22.70 -6.20
C PRO A 176 -3.77 -21.43 -7.01
N THR A 177 -4.95 -20.85 -6.77
CA THR A 177 -5.36 -19.58 -7.38
C THR A 177 -5.13 -18.38 -6.45
N GLU A 178 -4.51 -18.62 -5.29
CA GLU A 178 -4.16 -17.61 -4.29
C GLU A 178 -2.79 -17.89 -3.69
N LEU A 179 -2.10 -16.82 -3.30
CA LEU A 179 -0.87 -16.88 -2.54
C LEU A 179 -1.14 -16.72 -1.04
N ASN A 180 -0.19 -17.17 -0.22
CA ASN A 180 -0.16 -16.90 1.22
C ASN A 180 0.19 -15.43 1.51
N TYR A 181 -0.68 -14.51 1.10
CA TYR A 181 -0.41 -13.08 1.07
C TYR A 181 -0.97 -12.37 2.31
N PRO A 182 -0.27 -11.39 2.90
CA PRO A 182 -0.70 -10.62 4.09
C PRO A 182 -1.81 -9.60 3.79
N SER A 183 -2.73 -9.93 2.89
CA SER A 183 -3.91 -9.12 2.57
C SER A 183 -5.00 -9.97 1.93
N PHE A 184 -6.21 -9.43 1.92
CA PHE A 184 -7.38 -10.06 1.32
C PHE A 184 -8.09 -9.07 0.40
N ILE A 185 -8.46 -9.53 -0.80
CA ILE A 185 -9.31 -8.78 -1.72
C ILE A 185 -10.37 -9.70 -2.30
N ALA A 186 -11.63 -9.31 -2.18
CA ALA A 186 -12.76 -10.03 -2.73
C ALA A 186 -13.51 -9.10 -3.70
N ILE A 187 -13.62 -9.51 -4.97
CA ILE A 187 -14.31 -8.76 -6.00
C ILE A 187 -15.61 -9.48 -6.34
N PHE A 188 -16.73 -8.80 -6.10
CA PHE A 188 -18.06 -9.27 -6.40
C PHE A 188 -18.62 -8.44 -7.55
N ASN A 189 -18.97 -9.08 -8.67
CA ASN A 189 -19.62 -8.38 -9.78
C ASN A 189 -21.14 -8.27 -9.53
N SER A 190 -21.82 -7.37 -10.21
CA SER A 190 -23.29 -7.25 -10.10
C SER A 190 -24.01 -8.10 -11.16
N THR A 191 -23.30 -8.55 -12.19
CA THR A 191 -23.81 -9.48 -13.19
C THR A 191 -23.96 -10.87 -12.54
N GLY A 192 -25.14 -11.48 -12.67
CA GLY A 192 -25.66 -12.57 -11.82
C GLY A 192 -24.88 -13.89 -11.69
N ASN A 193 -23.66 -13.98 -12.23
CA ASN A 193 -22.77 -15.16 -12.16
C ASN A 193 -21.59 -15.01 -11.20
N SER A 194 -21.50 -13.91 -10.46
CA SER A 194 -20.41 -13.72 -9.50
C SER A 194 -20.66 -14.48 -8.19
N PRO A 195 -19.64 -15.15 -7.63
CA PRO A 195 -19.79 -15.94 -6.42
C PRO A 195 -20.16 -15.03 -5.25
N LYS A 196 -21.20 -15.39 -4.48
CA LYS A 196 -21.69 -14.58 -3.34
C LYS A 196 -20.77 -14.63 -2.11
N ALA A 197 -19.77 -15.50 -2.13
CA ALA A 197 -18.79 -15.68 -1.07
C ALA A 197 -17.43 -16.02 -1.70
N LYS A 198 -16.36 -15.61 -1.02
CA LYS A 198 -14.98 -15.89 -1.41
C LYS A 198 -14.23 -16.37 -0.17
N ASN A 199 -13.65 -17.55 -0.25
CA ASN A 199 -12.87 -18.15 0.83
C ASN A 199 -11.39 -17.92 0.55
N PHE A 200 -10.63 -17.66 1.62
CA PHE A 200 -9.20 -17.45 1.59
C PHE A 200 -8.54 -18.42 2.56
N THR A 201 -7.44 -19.04 2.14
CA THR A 201 -6.61 -19.87 3.01
C THR A 201 -5.27 -19.16 3.22
N ARG A 202 -4.82 -19.10 4.47
CA ARG A 202 -3.52 -18.52 4.84
C ARG A 202 -2.82 -19.39 5.86
N VAL A 203 -1.50 -19.34 5.83
CA VAL A 203 -0.61 -19.99 6.78
C VAL A 203 0.24 -18.90 7.42
N VAL A 204 0.27 -18.86 8.74
CA VAL A 204 1.11 -17.92 9.49
C VAL A 204 2.16 -18.69 10.26
N THR A 205 3.38 -18.17 10.26
CA THR A 205 4.52 -18.75 10.99
C THR A 205 4.87 -17.85 12.17
N ASN A 206 5.00 -18.43 13.36
CA ASN A 206 5.51 -17.71 14.53
C ASN A 206 7.02 -17.55 14.43
N VAL A 207 7.48 -16.30 14.47
CA VAL A 207 8.89 -15.91 14.49
C VAL A 207 9.29 -15.24 15.81
N GLY A 208 8.36 -15.19 16.78
CA GLY A 208 8.69 -14.82 18.15
C GLY A 208 9.36 -15.97 18.91
N ASP A 209 10.13 -15.61 19.93
CA ASP A 209 10.91 -16.58 20.72
C ASP A 209 10.04 -17.46 21.63
N ASP A 210 8.81 -17.02 21.94
CA ASP A 210 7.91 -17.69 22.88
C ASP A 210 6.73 -18.38 22.19
N ALA A 211 6.35 -19.54 22.73
CA ALA A 211 5.08 -20.19 22.40
C ALA A 211 3.91 -19.28 22.81
N SER A 212 3.17 -18.80 21.81
CA SER A 212 2.12 -17.79 21.98
C SER A 212 0.82 -18.22 21.32
N SER A 213 -0.31 -17.87 21.93
CA SER A 213 -1.65 -18.02 21.33
C SER A 213 -2.16 -16.67 20.87
N TYR A 214 -2.76 -16.62 19.69
CA TYR A 214 -3.23 -15.39 19.05
C TYR A 214 -4.73 -15.46 18.80
N PHE A 215 -5.46 -14.39 19.12
CA PHE A 215 -6.88 -14.30 18.84
C PHE A 215 -7.13 -13.48 17.58
N ALA A 216 -7.96 -13.99 16.67
CA ALA A 216 -8.34 -13.26 15.48
C ALA A 216 -9.37 -12.16 15.82
N PHE A 217 -9.02 -10.91 15.57
CA PHE A 217 -9.94 -9.76 15.68
C PHE A 217 -10.44 -9.35 14.29
N LEU A 218 -11.75 -9.13 14.16
CA LEU A 218 -12.40 -8.83 12.87
C LEU A 218 -13.09 -7.46 12.90
N GLU A 219 -12.72 -6.60 11.96
CA GLU A 219 -13.47 -5.38 11.65
C GLU A 219 -14.24 -5.60 10.34
N VAL A 220 -15.58 -5.71 10.43
CA VAL A 220 -16.42 -6.11 9.30
C VAL A 220 -17.03 -4.89 8.61
N PRO A 221 -16.76 -4.66 7.31
CA PRO A 221 -17.40 -3.58 6.57
C PRO A 221 -18.92 -3.70 6.54
N LYS A 222 -19.61 -2.56 6.52
CA LYS A 222 -21.07 -2.52 6.48
C LYS A 222 -21.62 -3.30 5.27
N GLY A 223 -22.50 -4.26 5.52
CA GLY A 223 -23.11 -5.09 4.48
C GLY A 223 -22.35 -6.37 4.11
N MET A 224 -21.21 -6.64 4.75
CA MET A 224 -20.46 -7.89 4.60
C MET A 224 -20.62 -8.81 5.81
N LYS A 225 -20.33 -10.10 5.61
CA LYS A 225 -20.13 -11.09 6.68
C LYS A 225 -18.75 -11.70 6.49
N ILE A 226 -17.94 -11.68 7.54
CA ILE A 226 -16.60 -12.27 7.56
C ILE A 226 -16.54 -13.24 8.73
N ALA A 227 -15.98 -14.43 8.50
CA ALA A 227 -15.74 -15.44 9.50
C ALA A 227 -14.31 -15.95 9.34
N VAL A 228 -13.67 -16.32 10.45
CA VAL A 228 -12.32 -16.87 10.52
C VAL A 228 -12.35 -18.16 11.32
N GLU A 229 -11.67 -19.18 10.81
CA GLU A 229 -11.56 -20.48 11.46
C GLU A 229 -10.14 -21.04 11.25
N PRO A 230 -9.42 -21.43 12.32
CA PRO A 230 -9.80 -21.28 13.73
C PRO A 230 -9.77 -19.81 14.19
N SER A 231 -10.47 -19.51 15.29
CA SER A 231 -10.48 -18.17 15.90
C SER A 231 -9.37 -17.95 16.94
N THR A 232 -8.58 -18.99 17.23
CA THR A 232 -7.47 -19.01 18.21
C THR A 232 -6.37 -19.97 17.76
#